data_AF-A0A497ADP3-F1
#
_entry.id   AF-A0A497ADP3-F1
#
_cell.length_a   1.000
_cell.length_b   1.000
_cell.length_c   1.000
_cell.angle_alpha   90.00
_cell.angle_beta   90.00
_cell.angle_gamma   90.00
#
_symmetry.space_group_name_H-M   'P 1'
#
loop_
_entity.id
_entity.type
_entity.pdbx_description
1 polymer ?
#
loop_
_entity_poly.entity_id
_entity_poly.type
_entity_poly.pdbx_seq_one_letter_code
_entity_poly.pdbx_strand_id
1 'polypeptide(L)'
;MRIDILCLFPEMVASPLDQSIIKRARERGLVNIVIHNIRDYARDKHHTVDDYPYGGGPGMVLKPEPIFEAAEAIKLQLGVSEMPIILLTPQGRLFSQAVAQELARHSHLMLICGHYEGVDERVCEHLATDEISIGDYVLSGGELAALVVVDAIVRLIPGVLGSQDSASIDSHSSGLLEYPQYTRPPVYRGWPIPAVLISGNHGEIAQWRRRQSILRTAKRRPDLLEKGNLCDEEKKWMLENLLNPK
;
A
#
# COMPACT_ATOMS: atom_id res chain seq x y z
N MET A 1 -3.04 -3.57 -15.74
CA MET A 1 -2.24 -4.27 -14.72
C MET A 1 -3.02 -5.48 -14.21
N ARG A 2 -2.36 -6.61 -13.91
CA ARG A 2 -2.95 -7.76 -13.21
C ARG A 2 -2.28 -7.97 -11.86
N ILE A 3 -3.08 -8.24 -10.83
CA ILE A 3 -2.61 -8.58 -9.49
C ILE A 3 -3.23 -9.91 -9.08
N ASP A 4 -2.39 -10.90 -8.82
CA ASP A 4 -2.80 -12.21 -8.31
C ASP A 4 -2.57 -12.26 -6.79
N ILE A 5 -3.58 -12.60 -6.01
CA ILE A 5 -3.50 -12.69 -4.54
C ILE A 5 -3.66 -14.15 -4.14
N LEU A 6 -2.64 -14.72 -3.52
CA LEU A 6 -2.62 -16.09 -3.04
C LEU A 6 -2.84 -16.09 -1.52
N CYS A 7 -3.97 -16.63 -1.06
CA CYS A 7 -4.37 -16.58 0.36
C CYS A 7 -5.20 -17.79 0.80
N LEU A 8 -5.46 -17.92 2.10
CA LEU A 8 -6.33 -18.99 2.65
C LEU A 8 -7.79 -18.58 2.74
N PHE A 9 -8.05 -17.28 2.84
CA PHE A 9 -9.40 -16.72 3.04
C PHE A 9 -9.79 -15.74 1.93
N PRO A 10 -10.10 -16.23 0.71
CA PRO A 10 -10.48 -15.39 -0.41
C PRO A 10 -11.59 -14.39 -0.11
N GLU A 11 -12.58 -14.78 0.69
CA GLU A 11 -13.73 -13.92 1.03
C GLU A 11 -13.33 -12.67 1.83
N MET A 12 -12.25 -12.75 2.62
CA MET A 12 -11.74 -11.60 3.38
C MET A 12 -11.24 -10.48 2.47
N VAL A 13 -10.69 -10.83 1.31
CA VAL A 13 -10.15 -9.85 0.36
C VAL A 13 -11.13 -9.54 -0.78
N ALA A 14 -11.98 -10.49 -1.18
CA ALA A 14 -12.90 -10.32 -2.30
C ALA A 14 -13.87 -9.16 -2.12
N SER A 15 -14.51 -9.07 -0.95
CA SER A 15 -15.53 -8.03 -0.70
C SER A 15 -14.92 -6.62 -0.72
N PRO A 16 -13.85 -6.29 0.03
CA PRO A 16 -13.22 -4.98 -0.03
C PRO A 16 -12.73 -4.57 -1.44
N LEU A 17 -12.21 -5.53 -2.21
CA LEU A 17 -11.72 -5.30 -3.57
C LEU A 17 -12.84 -5.14 -4.62
N ASP A 18 -14.09 -5.34 -4.23
CA ASP A 18 -15.28 -5.06 -5.05
C ASP A 18 -16.00 -3.77 -4.64
N GLN A 19 -15.34 -2.92 -3.82
CA GLN A 19 -15.89 -1.63 -3.39
C GLN A 19 -15.11 -0.43 -3.92
N SER A 20 -15.74 0.74 -3.82
CA SER A 20 -15.10 2.05 -3.97
C SER A 20 -14.29 2.21 -5.27
N ILE A 21 -13.10 2.82 -5.18
CA ILE A 21 -12.24 3.14 -6.31
C ILE A 21 -11.70 1.89 -7.02
N ILE A 22 -11.44 0.81 -6.29
CA ILE A 22 -10.95 -0.46 -6.83
C ILE A 22 -12.01 -1.08 -7.74
N LYS A 23 -13.28 -1.12 -7.29
CA LYS A 23 -14.41 -1.56 -8.13
C LYS A 23 -14.47 -0.81 -9.44
N ARG A 24 -14.43 0.53 -9.38
CA ARG A 24 -14.46 1.38 -10.58
C ARG A 24 -13.27 1.13 -11.50
N ALA A 25 -12.08 0.89 -10.95
CA ALA A 25 -10.90 0.56 -11.73
C ALA A 25 -11.06 -0.78 -12.47
N ARG A 26 -11.63 -1.79 -11.82
CA ARG A 26 -11.93 -3.10 -12.42
C ARG A 26 -13.01 -3.01 -13.51
N GLU A 27 -14.11 -2.32 -13.23
CA GLU A 27 -15.22 -2.10 -14.20
C GLU A 27 -14.74 -1.37 -15.47
N ARG A 28 -13.73 -0.50 -15.34
CA ARG A 28 -13.08 0.20 -16.47
C ARG A 28 -11.98 -0.61 -17.14
N GLY A 29 -11.67 -1.82 -16.66
CA GLY A 29 -10.60 -2.66 -17.20
C GLY A 29 -9.18 -2.14 -16.94
N LEU A 30 -8.98 -1.21 -15.99
CA LEU A 30 -7.67 -0.65 -15.68
C LEU A 30 -6.81 -1.60 -14.84
N VAL A 31 -7.46 -2.39 -13.99
CA VAL A 31 -6.84 -3.43 -13.18
C VAL A 31 -7.65 -4.72 -13.22
N ASN A 32 -6.96 -5.85 -13.32
CA ASN A 32 -7.53 -7.17 -13.13
C ASN A 32 -6.98 -7.76 -11.83
N ILE A 33 -7.86 -8.08 -10.88
CA ILE A 33 -7.46 -8.66 -9.59
C ILE A 33 -8.05 -10.06 -9.49
N VAL A 34 -7.18 -11.05 -9.32
CA VAL A 34 -7.54 -12.47 -9.27
C VAL A 34 -7.13 -13.02 -7.92
N ILE A 35 -8.06 -13.68 -7.23
CA ILE A 35 -7.83 -14.23 -5.89
C ILE A 35 -7.79 -15.74 -6.01
N HIS A 36 -6.75 -16.33 -5.44
CA HIS A 36 -6.43 -17.75 -5.49
C HIS A 36 -6.44 -18.30 -4.07
N ASN A 37 -7.21 -19.37 -3.85
CA ASN A 37 -7.14 -20.09 -2.58
C ASN A 37 -5.97 -21.08 -2.64
N ILE A 38 -5.02 -20.98 -1.71
CA ILE A 38 -3.87 -21.91 -1.64
C ILE A 38 -4.34 -23.37 -1.57
N ARG A 39 -5.50 -23.61 -0.95
CA ARG A 39 -6.10 -24.95 -0.81
C ARG A 39 -6.39 -25.62 -2.16
N ASP A 40 -6.67 -24.83 -3.20
CA ASP A 40 -6.99 -25.36 -4.53
C ASP A 40 -5.77 -25.99 -5.21
N TYR A 41 -4.56 -25.72 -4.69
CA TYR A 41 -3.28 -26.21 -5.20
C TYR A 41 -2.67 -27.31 -4.32
N ALA A 42 -3.35 -27.71 -3.25
CA ALA A 42 -2.96 -28.87 -2.46
C ALA A 42 -3.31 -30.17 -3.21
N ARG A 43 -2.41 -31.17 -3.13
CA ARG A 43 -2.54 -32.44 -3.87
C ARG A 43 -3.35 -33.51 -3.12
N ASP A 44 -3.51 -33.36 -1.80
CA ASP A 44 -4.21 -34.34 -0.99
C ASP A 44 -5.73 -34.08 -0.96
N LYS A 45 -6.51 -35.13 -0.70
CA LYS A 45 -7.97 -35.09 -0.65
C LYS A 45 -8.53 -34.10 0.38
N HIS A 46 -7.76 -33.77 1.42
CA HIS A 46 -8.18 -32.86 2.48
C HIS A 46 -7.76 -31.41 2.22
N HIS A 47 -7.09 -31.14 1.09
CA HIS A 47 -6.57 -29.82 0.74
C HIS A 47 -5.69 -29.23 1.86
N THR A 48 -4.77 -30.04 2.36
CA THR A 48 -3.87 -29.69 3.47
C THR A 48 -2.79 -28.74 2.99
N VAL A 49 -2.67 -27.59 3.67
CA VAL A 49 -1.74 -26.51 3.28
C VAL A 49 -0.75 -26.15 4.35
N ASP A 50 -0.84 -26.78 5.53
CA ASP A 50 -0.02 -26.49 6.69
C ASP A 50 0.44 -27.78 7.36
N ASP A 51 1.57 -27.72 8.06
CA ASP A 51 2.11 -28.83 8.84
C ASP A 51 2.89 -28.30 10.05
N TYR A 52 3.29 -29.21 10.94
CA TYR A 52 4.09 -28.87 12.12
C TYR A 52 5.50 -28.39 11.74
N PRO A 53 6.04 -27.38 12.43
CA PRO A 53 7.40 -26.92 12.18
C PRO A 53 8.44 -27.99 12.56
N TYR A 54 9.45 -28.18 11.70
CA TYR A 54 10.66 -28.90 12.09
C TYR A 54 11.38 -28.16 13.22
N GLY A 55 11.96 -28.91 14.17
CA GLY A 55 12.56 -28.35 15.39
C GLY A 55 11.58 -28.21 16.56
N GLY A 56 10.28 -28.47 16.33
CA GLY A 56 9.24 -28.30 17.33
C GLY A 56 8.86 -26.84 17.55
N GLY A 57 7.94 -26.60 18.48
CA GLY A 57 7.35 -25.28 18.74
C GLY A 57 5.83 -25.29 18.60
N PRO A 58 5.15 -24.23 19.07
CA PRO A 58 3.72 -24.08 18.85
C PRO A 58 3.42 -23.69 17.40
N GLY A 59 2.16 -23.86 17.00
CA GLY A 59 1.65 -23.38 15.72
C GLY A 59 1.88 -24.33 14.55
N MET A 60 1.57 -23.82 13.36
CA MET A 60 1.66 -24.52 12.08
C MET A 60 2.40 -23.62 11.08
N VAL A 61 3.02 -24.22 10.06
CA VAL A 61 3.71 -23.50 8.99
C VAL A 61 3.05 -23.86 7.67
N LEU A 62 2.83 -22.87 6.80
CA LEU A 62 2.33 -23.14 5.46
C LEU A 62 3.35 -23.96 4.67
N LYS A 63 2.86 -25.07 4.13
CA LYS A 63 3.63 -25.99 3.30
C LYS A 63 4.10 -25.29 2.02
N PRO A 64 5.32 -25.60 1.54
CA PRO A 64 5.82 -25.00 0.32
C PRO A 64 5.03 -25.49 -0.90
N GLU A 65 4.65 -26.77 -0.98
CA GLU A 65 4.16 -27.35 -2.22
C GLU A 65 2.93 -26.62 -2.79
N PRO A 66 1.85 -26.36 -2.04
CA PRO A 66 0.69 -25.65 -2.60
C PRO A 66 1.01 -24.22 -3.07
N ILE A 67 1.99 -23.56 -2.45
CA ILE A 67 2.41 -22.20 -2.82
C ILE A 67 3.21 -22.21 -4.13
N PHE A 68 4.17 -23.13 -4.27
CA PHE A 68 4.94 -23.30 -5.50
C PHE A 68 4.04 -23.70 -6.68
N GLU A 69 3.15 -24.68 -6.48
CA GLU A 69 2.23 -25.16 -7.52
C GLU A 69 1.27 -24.04 -7.97
N ALA A 70 0.79 -23.21 -7.03
CA ALA A 70 -0.01 -22.04 -7.37
C ALA A 70 0.76 -21.04 -8.24
N ALA A 71 1.98 -20.70 -7.83
CA ALA A 71 2.81 -19.76 -8.57
C ALA A 71 3.13 -20.25 -9.99
N GLU A 72 3.50 -21.53 -10.14
CA GLU A 72 3.78 -22.16 -11.42
C GLU A 72 2.54 -22.20 -12.34
N ALA A 73 1.38 -22.59 -11.79
CA ALA A 73 0.13 -22.62 -12.54
C ALA A 73 -0.28 -21.23 -13.05
N ILE A 74 -0.13 -20.19 -12.22
CA ILE A 74 -0.45 -18.81 -12.59
C ILE A 74 0.53 -18.29 -13.64
N LYS A 75 1.84 -18.53 -13.48
CA LYS A 75 2.86 -18.17 -14.49
C LYS A 75 2.56 -18.82 -15.84
N LEU A 76 2.21 -20.11 -15.83
CA LEU A 76 1.83 -20.85 -17.03
C LEU A 76 0.56 -20.29 -17.69
N GLN A 77 -0.48 -20.00 -16.90
CA GLN A 77 -1.72 -19.39 -17.39
C GLN A 77 -1.46 -18.04 -18.07
N LEU A 78 -0.52 -17.26 -17.55
CA LEU A 78 -0.15 -15.95 -18.08
C LEU A 78 0.83 -16.03 -19.26
N GLY A 79 1.45 -17.18 -19.50
CA GLY A 79 2.49 -17.33 -20.52
C GLY A 79 3.76 -16.54 -20.20
N VAL A 80 4.08 -16.34 -18.92
CA VAL A 80 5.26 -15.61 -18.46
C VAL A 80 6.21 -16.55 -17.73
N SER A 81 7.52 -16.38 -17.94
CA SER A 81 8.54 -17.12 -17.19
C SER A 81 8.79 -16.51 -15.81
N GLU A 82 8.80 -15.17 -15.75
CA GLU A 82 9.04 -14.42 -14.53
C GLU A 82 7.97 -13.36 -14.29
N MET A 83 7.68 -13.16 -13.01
CA MET A 83 6.85 -12.07 -12.52
C MET A 83 7.28 -11.73 -11.09
N PRO A 84 7.08 -10.48 -10.63
CA PRO A 84 7.23 -10.16 -9.22
C PRO A 84 6.31 -11.01 -8.36
N ILE A 85 6.89 -11.71 -7.39
CA ILE A 85 6.19 -12.49 -6.37
C ILE A 85 6.59 -11.91 -5.01
N ILE A 86 5.65 -11.26 -4.35
CA ILE A 86 5.89 -10.52 -3.13
C ILE A 86 5.32 -11.34 -1.98
N LEU A 87 6.18 -11.72 -1.03
CA LEU A 87 5.72 -12.30 0.22
C LEU A 87 5.36 -11.18 1.21
N LEU A 88 4.16 -11.23 1.77
CA LEU A 88 3.71 -10.30 2.79
C LEU A 88 4.08 -10.84 4.16
N THR A 89 5.10 -10.24 4.77
CA THR A 89 5.73 -10.73 6.00
C THR A 89 6.26 -9.55 6.82
N PRO A 90 6.17 -9.57 8.16
CA PRO A 90 6.75 -8.51 9.00
C PRO A 90 8.27 -8.40 8.89
N GLN A 91 8.96 -9.41 8.34
CA GLN A 91 10.42 -9.43 8.13
C GLN A 91 10.86 -8.63 6.89
N GLY A 92 9.92 -8.34 5.99
CA GLY A 92 10.19 -7.67 4.73
C GLY A 92 10.52 -6.19 4.88
N ARG A 93 10.96 -5.56 3.78
CA ARG A 93 11.18 -4.11 3.75
C ARG A 93 9.85 -3.37 3.99
N LEU A 94 9.92 -2.24 4.70
CA LEU A 94 8.73 -1.46 5.01
C LEU A 94 8.05 -0.90 3.74
N PHE A 95 6.75 -1.14 3.64
CA PHE A 95 5.90 -0.60 2.60
C PHE A 95 5.81 0.92 2.73
N SER A 96 6.11 1.62 1.65
CA SER A 96 6.07 3.08 1.58
C SER A 96 5.49 3.52 0.24
N GLN A 97 5.18 4.81 0.12
CA GLN A 97 4.67 5.36 -1.14
C GLN A 97 5.64 5.15 -2.31
N ALA A 98 6.95 5.14 -2.06
CA ALA A 98 7.96 4.82 -3.07
C ALA A 98 7.88 3.35 -3.52
N VAL A 99 7.67 2.43 -2.59
CA VAL A 99 7.47 0.99 -2.90
C VAL A 99 6.16 0.79 -3.67
N ALA A 100 5.08 1.48 -3.32
CA ALA A 100 3.84 1.45 -4.09
C ALA A 100 4.05 1.93 -5.54
N GLN A 101 4.82 3.01 -5.75
CA GLN A 101 5.18 3.51 -7.08
C GLN A 101 6.08 2.54 -7.86
N GLU A 102 6.99 1.86 -7.18
CA GLU A 102 7.82 0.79 -7.76
C GLU A 102 6.93 -0.36 -8.27
N LEU A 103 6.07 -0.89 -7.40
CA LEU A 103 5.19 -2.01 -7.72
C LEU A 103 4.16 -1.66 -8.81
N ALA A 104 3.68 -0.41 -8.82
CA ALA A 104 2.72 0.07 -9.82
C ALA A 104 3.27 0.11 -11.26
N ARG A 105 4.57 -0.06 -11.47
CA ARG A 105 5.19 -0.13 -12.80
C ARG A 105 5.08 -1.52 -13.44
N HIS A 106 4.80 -2.56 -12.67
CA HIS A 106 4.68 -3.90 -13.20
C HIS A 106 3.34 -4.13 -13.90
N SER A 107 3.37 -4.85 -15.02
CA SER A 107 2.17 -5.27 -15.73
C SER A 107 1.43 -6.41 -15.01
N HIS A 108 2.18 -7.27 -14.32
CA HIS A 108 1.73 -8.42 -13.53
C HIS A 108 2.50 -8.47 -12.21
N LEU A 109 1.83 -8.82 -11.11
CA LEU A 109 2.49 -9.14 -9.84
C LEU A 109 1.64 -10.11 -9.02
N MET A 110 2.28 -10.87 -8.14
CA MET A 110 1.64 -11.80 -7.21
C MET A 110 1.93 -11.40 -5.77
N LEU A 111 0.92 -11.46 -4.91
CA LEU A 111 1.05 -11.27 -3.48
C LEU A 111 0.76 -12.61 -2.79
N ILE A 112 1.70 -13.08 -1.96
CA ILE A 112 1.54 -14.27 -1.12
C ILE A 112 1.19 -13.80 0.29
N CYS A 113 0.00 -14.18 0.76
CA CYS A 113 -0.44 -13.95 2.12
C CYS A 113 0.03 -15.09 3.02
N GLY A 114 1.00 -14.82 3.91
CA GLY A 114 1.34 -15.76 4.98
C GLY A 114 0.20 -15.93 5.99
N HIS A 115 0.21 -17.04 6.72
CA HIS A 115 -0.71 -17.32 7.82
C HIS A 115 -0.01 -18.21 8.86
N TYR A 116 -0.62 -18.41 10.02
CA TYR A 116 -0.07 -19.21 11.11
C TYR A 116 1.27 -18.62 11.60
N GLU A 117 2.31 -19.45 11.79
CA GLU A 117 3.66 -18.95 12.11
C GLU A 117 4.40 -18.39 10.88
N GLY A 118 3.86 -18.59 9.68
CA GLY A 118 4.43 -18.11 8.43
C GLY A 118 4.37 -19.15 7.31
N VAL A 119 5.27 -18.98 6.35
CA VAL A 119 5.50 -19.91 5.24
C VAL A 119 6.80 -20.67 5.47
N ASP A 120 6.92 -21.84 4.85
CA ASP A 120 8.20 -22.53 4.76
C ASP A 120 9.25 -21.60 4.13
N GLU A 121 10.43 -21.49 4.75
CA GLU A 121 11.49 -20.55 4.38
C GLU A 121 11.94 -20.69 2.92
N ARG A 122 11.79 -21.87 2.32
CA ARG A 122 12.12 -22.10 0.89
C ARG A 122 11.25 -21.27 -0.05
N VAL A 123 10.06 -20.83 0.40
CA VAL A 123 9.25 -19.85 -0.34
C VAL A 123 9.98 -18.51 -0.42
N CYS A 124 10.58 -18.05 0.67
CA CYS A 124 11.41 -16.84 0.71
C CYS A 124 12.66 -17.00 -0.16
N GLU A 125 13.38 -18.11 0.01
CA GLU A 125 14.69 -18.34 -0.64
C GLU A 125 14.61 -18.57 -2.15
N HIS A 126 13.51 -19.14 -2.66
CA HIS A 126 13.45 -19.66 -4.03
C HIS A 126 12.26 -19.20 -4.86
N LEU A 127 11.23 -18.61 -4.25
CA LEU A 127 10.02 -18.20 -4.97
C LEU A 127 9.75 -16.70 -4.88
N ALA A 128 9.83 -16.13 -3.67
CA ALA A 128 9.62 -14.71 -3.46
C ALA A 128 10.75 -13.91 -4.12
N THR A 129 10.37 -12.87 -4.86
CA THR A 129 11.31 -11.91 -5.45
C THR A 129 11.52 -10.68 -4.57
N ASP A 130 10.60 -10.45 -3.63
CA ASP A 130 10.66 -9.39 -2.64
C ASP A 130 9.80 -9.76 -1.42
N GLU A 131 10.10 -9.15 -0.28
CA GLU A 131 9.38 -9.32 0.97
C GLU A 131 8.94 -7.95 1.48
N ILE A 132 7.64 -7.79 1.79
CA ILE A 132 7.08 -6.49 2.17
C ILE A 132 6.34 -6.60 3.51
N SER A 133 6.72 -5.71 4.43
CA SER A 133 6.03 -5.47 5.70
C SER A 133 5.20 -4.19 5.60
N ILE A 134 3.96 -4.20 6.10
CA ILE A 134 3.13 -2.97 6.18
C ILE A 134 3.32 -2.19 7.49
N GLY A 135 4.26 -2.62 8.34
CA GLY A 135 4.68 -1.89 9.53
C GLY A 135 5.21 -2.80 10.64
N ASP A 136 5.72 -2.16 11.69
CA ASP A 136 6.38 -2.82 12.82
C ASP A 136 5.34 -3.36 13.83
N TYR A 137 4.53 -4.31 13.38
CA TYR A 137 3.50 -5.00 14.16
C TYR A 137 3.16 -6.35 13.51
N VAL A 138 2.47 -7.22 14.25
CA VAL A 138 2.12 -8.57 13.80
C VAL A 138 0.61 -8.66 13.55
N LEU A 139 0.22 -9.27 12.44
CA LEU A 139 -1.16 -9.62 12.08
C LEU A 139 -1.32 -11.14 12.05
N SER A 140 -2.55 -11.63 12.07
CA SER A 140 -2.85 -13.07 11.99
C SER A 140 -2.60 -13.68 10.61
N GLY A 141 -2.56 -12.85 9.57
CA GLY A 141 -2.38 -13.27 8.18
C GLY A 141 -2.10 -12.09 7.26
N GLY A 142 -1.62 -12.39 6.05
CA GLY A 142 -1.22 -11.42 5.04
C GLY A 142 -2.39 -10.76 4.29
N GLU A 143 -3.64 -11.22 4.46
CA GLU A 143 -4.80 -10.74 3.70
C GLU A 143 -5.03 -9.24 3.86
N LEU A 144 -4.90 -8.70 5.07
CA LEU A 144 -5.03 -7.25 5.31
C LEU A 144 -3.86 -6.48 4.70
N ALA A 145 -2.65 -7.03 4.75
CA ALA A 145 -1.49 -6.43 4.08
C ALA A 145 -1.67 -6.40 2.56
N ALA A 146 -2.26 -7.44 1.98
CA ALA A 146 -2.56 -7.48 0.55
C ALA A 146 -3.57 -6.38 0.18
N LEU A 147 -4.62 -6.18 0.97
CA LEU A 147 -5.59 -5.10 0.75
C LEU A 147 -4.92 -3.71 0.78
N VAL A 148 -4.03 -3.47 1.76
CA VAL A 148 -3.29 -2.20 1.88
C VAL A 148 -2.39 -1.98 0.66
N VAL A 149 -1.62 -2.98 0.27
CA VAL A 149 -0.70 -2.89 -0.88
C VAL A 149 -1.47 -2.69 -2.18
N VAL A 150 -2.54 -3.45 -2.41
CA VAL A 150 -3.37 -3.35 -3.60
C VAL A 150 -4.06 -1.99 -3.70
N ASP A 151 -4.65 -1.47 -2.62
CA ASP A 151 -5.28 -0.14 -2.65
C ASP A 151 -4.28 0.95 -3.04
N ALA A 152 -3.11 0.96 -2.41
CA ALA A 152 -2.06 1.93 -2.69
C ALA A 152 -1.56 1.86 -4.15
N ILE A 153 -1.35 0.66 -4.69
CA ILE A 153 -0.94 0.46 -6.09
C ILE A 153 -2.03 0.91 -7.06
N VAL A 154 -3.28 0.48 -6.85
CA VAL A 154 -4.39 0.75 -7.76
C VAL A 154 -4.64 2.25 -7.91
N ARG A 155 -4.50 3.03 -6.83
CA ARG A 155 -4.59 4.49 -6.88
C ARG A 155 -3.59 5.14 -7.84
N LEU A 156 -2.42 4.52 -8.05
CA LEU A 156 -1.35 5.05 -8.91
C LEU A 156 -1.53 4.70 -10.38
N ILE A 157 -2.47 3.79 -10.73
CA ILE A 157 -2.71 3.40 -12.11
C ILE A 157 -3.38 4.58 -12.87
N PRO A 158 -2.85 4.99 -14.04
CA PRO A 158 -3.44 6.06 -14.83
C PRO A 158 -4.92 5.80 -15.16
N GLY A 159 -5.77 6.81 -14.92
CA GLY A 159 -7.22 6.75 -15.16
C GLY A 159 -8.06 6.23 -14.00
N VAL A 160 -7.44 5.75 -12.91
CA VAL A 160 -8.15 5.32 -11.70
C VAL A 160 -8.61 6.52 -10.87
N LEU A 161 -7.70 7.44 -10.59
CA LEU A 161 -8.04 8.72 -9.95
C LEU A 161 -8.62 9.69 -11.00
N GLY A 162 -9.64 10.45 -10.60
CA GLY A 162 -10.32 11.42 -11.48
C GLY A 162 -9.46 12.62 -11.88
N SER A 163 -8.44 12.95 -11.09
CA SER A 163 -7.41 13.95 -11.41
C SER A 163 -6.04 13.35 -11.16
N GLN A 164 -5.13 13.52 -12.13
CA GLN A 164 -3.74 13.07 -11.99
C GLN A 164 -3.00 13.87 -10.89
N ASP A 165 -3.37 15.13 -10.71
CA ASP A 165 -2.77 16.00 -9.70
C ASP A 165 -3.00 15.47 -8.28
N SER A 166 -4.13 14.79 -8.04
CA SER A 166 -4.49 14.28 -6.71
C SER A 166 -3.44 13.32 -6.16
N ALA A 167 -2.87 12.43 -6.98
CA ALA A 167 -1.83 11.52 -6.52
C ALA A 167 -0.51 12.25 -6.20
N SER A 168 -0.18 13.30 -6.96
CA SER A 168 1.09 14.02 -6.80
C SER A 168 1.14 14.91 -5.55
N ILE A 169 -0.02 15.37 -5.06
CA ILE A 169 -0.13 16.26 -3.89
C ILE A 169 -0.46 15.54 -2.58
N ASP A 170 -0.71 14.22 -2.65
CA ASP A 170 -0.95 13.39 -1.48
C ASP A 170 0.25 13.40 -0.51
N SER A 171 -0.05 13.08 0.75
CA SER A 171 1.00 12.82 1.73
C SER A 171 2.00 11.78 1.22
N HIS A 172 3.27 12.01 1.49
CA HIS A 172 4.43 11.19 1.09
C HIS A 172 4.83 11.24 -0.39
N SER A 173 3.99 11.74 -1.31
CA SER A 173 4.33 11.83 -2.73
C SER A 173 5.52 12.76 -3.01
N SER A 174 5.66 13.85 -2.25
CA SER A 174 6.81 14.78 -2.32
C SER A 174 7.71 14.72 -1.07
N GLY A 175 7.61 13.66 -0.27
CA GLY A 175 8.28 13.57 1.02
C GLY A 175 7.69 14.45 2.13
N LEU A 176 6.51 15.06 1.94
CA LEU A 176 5.82 15.88 2.95
C LEU A 176 4.42 15.34 3.24
N LEU A 177 3.82 15.72 4.37
CA LEU A 177 2.42 15.50 4.67
C LEU A 177 1.54 16.54 3.97
N GLU A 178 0.31 16.17 3.64
CA GLU A 178 -0.66 17.07 3.01
C GLU A 178 -1.14 18.20 3.95
N TYR A 179 -1.50 19.33 3.37
CA TYR A 179 -2.05 20.49 4.05
C TYR A 179 -3.45 20.21 4.66
N PRO A 180 -3.97 21.05 5.57
CA PRO A 180 -5.31 20.89 6.13
C PRO A 180 -6.38 21.05 5.06
N GLN A 181 -7.30 20.09 5.01
CA GLN A 181 -8.47 20.17 4.16
C GLN A 181 -9.64 20.78 4.93
N TYR A 182 -10.40 21.65 4.26
CA TYR A 182 -11.61 22.26 4.77
C TYR A 182 -12.71 22.13 3.72
N THR A 183 -13.95 21.93 4.16
CA THR A 183 -15.12 21.88 3.29
C THR A 183 -16.25 22.71 3.89
N ARG A 184 -17.35 22.85 3.15
CA ARG A 184 -18.53 23.57 3.62
C ARG A 184 -19.12 22.89 4.87
N PRO A 185 -19.68 23.65 5.82
CA PRO A 185 -19.88 25.11 5.81
C PRO A 185 -18.63 25.91 6.25
N PRO A 186 -18.53 27.22 5.91
CA PRO A 186 -17.37 28.07 6.26
C PRO A 186 -17.14 28.28 7.76
N VAL A 187 -18.18 28.11 8.58
CA VAL A 187 -18.09 28.15 10.04
C VAL A 187 -18.85 26.94 10.59
N TYR A 188 -18.17 26.11 11.38
CA TYR A 188 -18.79 24.99 12.08
C TYR A 188 -18.53 25.13 13.58
N ARG A 189 -19.58 25.22 14.40
CA ARG A 189 -19.48 25.42 15.86
C ARG A 189 -18.66 26.66 16.27
N GLY A 190 -18.75 27.73 15.49
CA GLY A 190 -17.96 28.95 15.71
C GLY A 190 -16.49 28.85 15.28
N TRP A 191 -16.07 27.74 14.64
CA TRP A 191 -14.73 27.58 14.08
C TRP A 191 -14.72 28.00 12.61
N PRO A 192 -14.18 29.18 12.27
CA PRO A 192 -14.09 29.62 10.88
C PRO A 192 -12.99 28.85 10.14
N ILE A 193 -13.19 28.65 8.84
CA ILE A 193 -12.11 28.26 7.94
C ILE A 193 -11.11 29.41 7.75
N PRO A 194 -9.85 29.13 7.37
CA PRO A 194 -8.88 30.17 7.02
C PRO A 194 -9.38 31.10 5.91
N ALA A 195 -9.35 32.42 6.14
CA ALA A 195 -9.87 33.42 5.21
C ALA A 195 -9.20 33.36 3.82
N VAL A 196 -7.93 32.97 3.74
CA VAL A 196 -7.21 32.78 2.48
C VAL A 196 -7.86 31.74 1.57
N LEU A 197 -8.56 30.73 2.12
CA LEU A 197 -9.21 29.69 1.33
C LEU A 197 -10.48 30.17 0.61
N ILE A 198 -10.99 31.34 0.98
CA ILE A 198 -12.17 31.98 0.37
C ILE A 198 -11.82 33.30 -0.34
N SER A 199 -10.53 33.66 -0.46
CA SER A 199 -10.10 34.89 -1.12
C SER A 199 -10.24 34.85 -2.64
N GLY A 200 -10.31 33.65 -3.24
CA GLY A 200 -10.26 33.45 -4.69
C GLY A 200 -8.86 33.64 -5.31
N ASN A 201 -7.87 34.03 -4.51
CA ASN A 201 -6.49 34.19 -4.96
C ASN A 201 -5.77 32.84 -4.99
N HIS A 202 -5.67 32.25 -6.18
CA HIS A 202 -5.09 30.92 -6.39
C HIS A 202 -3.61 30.85 -5.96
N GLY A 203 -2.85 31.93 -6.14
CA GLY A 203 -1.44 32.00 -5.73
C GLY A 203 -1.27 31.99 -4.22
N GLU A 204 -2.06 32.80 -3.51
CA GLU A 204 -2.06 32.83 -2.04
C GLU A 204 -2.54 31.50 -1.45
N ILE A 205 -3.56 30.88 -2.04
CA ILE A 205 -4.06 29.56 -1.63
C ILE A 205 -2.96 28.51 -1.81
N ALA A 206 -2.28 28.48 -2.95
CA ALA A 206 -1.19 27.53 -3.20
C ALA A 206 -0.02 27.72 -2.21
N GLN A 207 0.38 28.98 -1.97
CA GLN A 207 1.42 29.29 -0.99
C GLN A 207 1.02 28.89 0.43
N TRP A 208 -0.23 29.16 0.83
CA TRP A 208 -0.75 28.75 2.13
C TRP A 208 -0.75 27.22 2.27
N ARG A 209 -1.21 26.48 1.25
CA ARG A 209 -1.21 25.01 1.23
C ARG A 209 0.21 24.47 1.42
N ARG A 210 1.18 24.96 0.63
CA ARG A 210 2.58 24.55 0.73
C ARG A 210 3.14 24.82 2.13
N ARG A 211 2.96 26.02 2.67
CA ARG A 211 3.38 26.41 4.02
C ARG A 211 2.79 25.51 5.10
N GLN A 212 1.50 25.20 5.02
CA GLN A 212 0.83 24.33 6.00
C GLN A 212 1.29 22.87 5.91
N SER A 213 1.55 22.36 4.70
CA SER A 213 2.16 21.04 4.49
C SER A 213 3.52 20.93 5.19
N ILE A 214 4.38 21.94 5.02
CA ILE A 214 5.70 22.02 5.67
C ILE A 214 5.57 22.05 7.19
N LEU A 215 4.78 23.00 7.74
CA LEU A 215 4.60 23.12 9.20
C LEU A 215 4.02 21.84 9.82
N ARG A 216 3.05 21.22 9.16
CA ARG A 216 2.45 19.97 9.64
C ARG A 216 3.46 18.83 9.64
N THR A 217 4.26 18.73 8.59
CA THR A 217 5.33 17.73 8.50
C THR A 217 6.33 17.94 9.63
N ALA A 218 6.84 19.16 9.80
CA ALA A 218 7.77 19.48 10.88
C ALA A 218 7.23 19.14 12.27
N LYS A 219 5.93 19.39 12.51
CA LYS A 219 5.30 19.14 13.81
C LYS A 219 5.01 17.65 14.09
N ARG A 220 4.64 16.88 13.06
CA ARG A 220 4.12 15.50 13.25
C ARG A 220 5.07 14.40 12.81
N ARG A 221 5.87 14.67 11.77
CA ARG A 221 6.79 13.74 11.12
C ARG A 221 8.07 14.48 10.71
N PRO A 222 8.83 15.02 11.69
CA PRO A 222 10.06 15.77 11.42
C PRO A 222 11.08 14.93 10.64
N ASP A 223 11.04 13.60 10.80
CA ASP A 223 11.85 12.63 10.05
C ASP A 223 11.65 12.71 8.52
N LEU A 224 10.48 13.15 8.06
CA LEU A 224 10.21 13.30 6.63
C LEU A 224 10.86 14.55 6.03
N LEU A 225 11.23 15.55 6.84
CA LEU A 225 11.85 16.79 6.35
C LEU A 225 13.22 16.54 5.71
N GLU A 226 13.94 15.52 6.14
CA GLU A 226 15.21 15.12 5.53
C GLU A 226 15.03 14.63 4.10
N LYS A 227 13.88 14.01 3.81
CA LYS A 227 13.50 13.48 2.50
C LYS A 227 12.68 14.49 1.68
N GLY A 228 12.21 15.56 2.30
CA GLY A 228 11.37 16.56 1.67
C GLY A 228 12.17 17.49 0.76
N ASN A 229 11.67 17.72 -0.46
CA ASN A 229 12.24 18.71 -1.38
C ASN A 229 11.86 20.13 -0.91
N LEU A 230 12.56 20.63 0.11
CA LEU A 230 12.44 22.00 0.62
C LEU A 230 13.56 22.87 0.06
N CYS A 231 13.22 24.03 -0.51
CA CYS A 231 14.23 25.02 -0.85
C CYS A 231 14.76 25.75 0.41
N ASP A 232 15.88 26.44 0.29
CA ASP A 232 16.50 27.12 1.44
C ASP A 232 15.59 28.22 2.04
N GLU A 233 14.80 28.89 1.19
CA GLU A 233 13.80 29.86 1.64
C GLU A 233 12.70 29.21 2.50
N GLU A 234 12.22 28.03 2.10
CA GLU A 234 11.20 27.27 2.84
C GLU A 234 11.74 26.75 4.17
N LYS A 235 12.99 26.29 4.22
CA LYS A 235 13.66 25.87 5.46
C LYS A 235 13.79 27.04 6.43
N LYS A 236 14.25 28.20 5.95
CA LYS A 236 14.36 29.41 6.77
C LYS A 236 13.00 29.84 7.31
N TRP A 237 12.00 29.93 6.43
CA TRP A 237 10.64 30.29 6.81
C TRP A 237 10.06 29.32 7.86
N MET A 238 10.27 28.01 7.69
CA MET A 238 9.82 27.00 8.64
C MET A 238 10.45 27.20 10.03
N LEU A 239 11.77 27.40 10.10
CA LEU A 239 12.47 27.59 11.38
C LEU A 239 11.97 28.83 12.13
N GLU A 240 11.78 29.95 11.43
CA GLU A 240 11.25 31.19 12.01
C GLU A 240 9.83 31.01 12.60
N ASN A 241 8.98 30.22 11.96
CA ASN A 241 7.59 29.99 12.36
C ASN A 241 7.43 28.87 13.41
N LEU A 242 8.39 27.94 13.51
CA LEU A 242 8.41 26.94 14.59
C LEU A 242 8.90 27.56 15.92
N LEU A 243 9.82 28.52 15.86
CA LEU A 243 10.33 29.22 17.04
C LEU A 243 9.35 30.26 17.59
N ASN A 244 8.45 30.78 16.74
CA ASN A 244 7.40 31.72 17.14
C ASN A 244 6.02 31.22 16.68
N PRO A 245 5.43 30.24 17.37
CA PRO A 245 4.07 29.81 17.07
C PRO A 245 3.10 30.93 17.43
N LYS A 246 2.72 31.74 16.44
CA LYS A 246 1.60 32.69 16.54
C LYS A 246 0.27 31.95 16.57
#